data_AF-A0A538BYG2-F1
#
_entry.id   AF-A0A538BYG2-F1
#
_cell.length_a   1.000
_cell.length_b   1.000
_cell.length_c   1.000
_cell.angle_alpha   90.00
_cell.angle_beta   90.00
_cell.angle_gamma   90.00
#
_symmetry.space_group_name_H-M   'P 1'
#
loop_
_entity.id
_entity.type
_entity.pdbx_description
1 polymer ?
#
loop_
_entity_poly.entity_id
_entity_poly.type
_entity_poly.pdbx_seq_one_letter_code
_entity_poly.pdbx_strand_id
1 'polypeptide(L)'
;VMAAVQTAKVTLRDGRRFPPAVLAAIALAWVATIAAQSSGEAILLNHGRLIEGVHPFLKPPPLWVALPLFLVAWQVMVVAMMLPSSLPMVRLFRVASIRQPRPAIVQGAFLAGYLAVWGGFGALAFVQDIGIHRLVDHTPWLALHPWIIGGGALALAGAFQFSGLKERCLSECRHPGAFLLQHYRRGVSGAFRLGRRHGVFCLGCCWALMLVVFAAGVANLWWMAVLGCLMFYEKVGRAGDVVAPVAGAVLLALAVLVLAHPVWLPPLLGG
;
A
#
# COMPACT_ATOMS: atom_id res chain seq x y z
N VAL A 1 -19.35 5.78 41.82
CA VAL A 1 -18.11 4.99 41.56
C VAL A 1 -18.36 3.76 40.69
N MET A 2 -19.33 2.89 41.01
CA MET A 2 -19.63 1.69 40.20
C MET A 2 -19.98 1.99 38.73
N ALA A 3 -20.80 3.03 38.45
CA ALA A 3 -21.12 3.42 37.07
C ALA A 3 -19.89 3.84 36.27
N ALA A 4 -18.98 4.62 36.87
CA ALA A 4 -17.72 5.06 36.25
C ALA A 4 -16.78 3.86 35.96
N VAL A 5 -16.71 2.90 36.88
CA VAL A 5 -15.92 1.66 36.73
C VAL A 5 -16.52 0.73 35.66
N GLN A 6 -17.85 0.65 35.57
CA GLN A 6 -18.55 -0.10 34.51
C GLN A 6 -18.28 0.52 33.14
N THR A 7 -18.38 1.84 33.01
CA THR A 7 -18.05 2.56 31.76
C THR A 7 -16.57 2.44 31.39
N ALA A 8 -15.66 2.43 32.36
CA ALA A 8 -14.23 2.20 32.12
C ALA A 8 -13.97 0.76 31.63
N LYS A 9 -14.59 -0.25 32.24
CA LYS A 9 -14.48 -1.66 31.80
C LYS A 9 -15.08 -1.88 30.41
N VAL A 10 -16.23 -1.29 30.09
CA VAL A 10 -16.85 -1.39 28.75
C VAL A 10 -15.97 -0.71 27.70
N THR A 11 -15.43 0.49 27.98
CA THR A 11 -14.52 1.18 27.04
C THR A 11 -13.20 0.44 26.82
N LEU A 12 -12.65 -0.24 27.84
CA LEU A 12 -11.46 -1.09 27.69
C LEU A 12 -11.75 -2.40 26.92
N ARG A 13 -12.94 -2.99 27.09
CA ARG A 13 -13.36 -4.22 26.41
C ARG A 13 -13.72 -3.98 24.95
N ASP A 14 -14.34 -2.85 24.65
CA ASP A 14 -14.66 -2.38 23.28
C ASP A 14 -13.38 -1.89 22.55
N GLY A 15 -12.42 -1.36 23.32
CA GLY A 15 -11.07 -1.05 22.86
C GLY A 15 -10.20 -2.26 22.52
N ARG A 16 -10.70 -3.50 22.72
CA ARG A 16 -10.05 -4.75 22.25
C ARG A 16 -10.50 -5.21 20.87
N ARG A 17 -11.63 -4.73 20.36
CA ARG A 17 -12.20 -5.17 19.08
C ARG A 17 -11.76 -4.25 17.95
N PHE A 18 -11.38 -4.84 16.82
CA PHE A 18 -11.14 -4.10 15.59
C PHE A 18 -12.43 -3.39 15.13
N PRO A 19 -12.34 -2.18 14.55
CA PRO A 19 -13.52 -1.47 14.07
C PRO A 19 -14.20 -2.29 12.96
N PRO A 20 -15.46 -2.73 13.12
CA PRO A 20 -16.11 -3.61 12.16
C PRO A 20 -16.24 -2.97 10.77
N ALA A 21 -16.47 -1.66 10.70
CA ALA A 21 -16.51 -0.92 9.43
C ALA A 21 -15.17 -0.97 8.68
N VAL A 22 -14.04 -0.92 9.39
CA VAL A 22 -12.69 -0.98 8.77
C VAL A 22 -12.40 -2.41 8.30
N LEU A 23 -12.76 -3.42 9.09
CA LEU A 23 -12.64 -4.82 8.66
C LEU A 23 -13.52 -5.12 7.44
N ALA A 24 -14.76 -4.62 7.43
CA ALA A 24 -15.66 -4.74 6.29
C ALA A 24 -15.07 -4.06 5.06
N ALA A 25 -14.51 -2.84 5.18
CA ALA A 25 -13.84 -2.17 4.07
C ALA A 25 -12.64 -2.95 3.51
N ILE A 26 -11.81 -3.53 4.39
CA ILE A 26 -10.68 -4.40 3.98
C ILE A 26 -11.19 -5.64 3.24
N ALA A 27 -12.21 -6.31 3.79
CA ALA A 27 -12.77 -7.52 3.19
C ALA A 27 -13.41 -7.21 1.83
N LEU A 28 -14.20 -6.14 1.74
CA LEU A 28 -14.80 -5.68 0.49
C LEU A 28 -13.75 -5.30 -0.55
N ALA A 29 -12.64 -4.66 -0.14
CA ALA A 29 -11.56 -4.33 -1.05
C ALA A 29 -10.86 -5.57 -1.62
N TRP A 30 -10.61 -6.60 -0.79
CA TRP A 30 -10.11 -7.90 -1.27
C TRP A 30 -11.10 -8.59 -2.21
N VAL A 31 -12.38 -8.64 -1.84
CA VAL A 31 -13.43 -9.22 -2.69
C VAL A 31 -13.50 -8.49 -4.03
N ALA A 32 -13.49 -7.16 -4.04
CA ALA A 32 -13.49 -6.36 -5.26
C ALA A 32 -12.26 -6.66 -6.13
N THR A 33 -11.07 -6.77 -5.53
CA THR A 33 -9.84 -7.06 -6.26
C THR A 33 -9.84 -8.47 -6.85
N ILE A 34 -10.29 -9.47 -6.08
CA ILE A 34 -10.43 -10.86 -6.54
C ILE A 34 -11.48 -10.96 -7.65
N ALA A 35 -12.64 -10.33 -7.46
CA ALA A 35 -13.72 -10.31 -8.43
C ALA A 35 -13.24 -9.71 -9.76
N ALA A 36 -12.64 -8.51 -9.73
CA ALA A 36 -12.09 -7.85 -10.91
C ALA A 36 -11.02 -8.70 -11.62
N GLN A 37 -10.19 -9.42 -10.87
CA GLN A 37 -9.20 -10.32 -11.46
C GLN A 37 -9.85 -11.55 -12.11
N SER A 38 -10.84 -12.14 -11.44
CA SER A 38 -11.54 -13.34 -11.92
C SER A 38 -12.45 -13.08 -13.12
N SER A 39 -13.00 -11.86 -13.24
CA SER A 39 -13.80 -11.44 -14.39
C SER A 39 -12.96 -10.97 -15.57
N GLY A 40 -11.64 -10.80 -15.38
CA GLY A 40 -10.73 -10.21 -16.36
C GLY A 40 -10.81 -8.68 -16.46
N GLU A 41 -11.72 -8.02 -15.73
CA GLU A 41 -11.89 -6.56 -15.75
C GLU A 41 -10.72 -5.80 -15.12
N ALA A 42 -9.96 -6.44 -14.23
CA ALA A 42 -8.75 -5.86 -13.65
C ALA A 42 -7.74 -5.42 -14.72
N ILE A 43 -7.76 -6.05 -15.90
CA ILE A 43 -6.91 -5.65 -17.02
C ILE A 43 -7.26 -4.26 -17.55
N LEU A 44 -8.53 -3.83 -17.46
CA LEU A 44 -8.99 -2.53 -17.95
C LEU A 44 -8.52 -1.37 -17.06
N LEU A 45 -8.29 -1.66 -15.78
CA LEU A 45 -7.78 -0.71 -14.79
C LEU A 45 -6.26 -0.80 -14.62
N ASN A 46 -5.59 -1.61 -15.43
CA ASN A 46 -4.13 -1.71 -15.44
C ASN A 46 -3.52 -0.39 -15.97
N HIS A 47 -2.51 0.11 -15.26
CA HIS A 47 -1.76 1.32 -15.60
C HIS A 47 -1.33 1.40 -17.08
N GLY A 48 -0.72 0.35 -17.64
CA GLY A 48 -0.29 0.32 -19.04
C GLY A 48 -1.44 0.51 -20.03
N ARG A 49 -2.60 -0.15 -19.80
CA ARG A 49 -3.80 0.02 -20.64
C ARG A 49 -4.41 1.41 -20.55
N LEU A 50 -4.36 2.04 -19.37
CA LEU A 50 -4.84 3.40 -19.19
C LEU A 50 -3.93 4.44 -19.86
N ILE A 51 -2.65 4.11 -20.07
CA ILE A 51 -1.65 5.01 -20.68
C ILE A 51 -1.55 4.80 -22.20
N GLU A 52 -1.45 3.55 -22.65
CA GLU A 52 -1.23 3.20 -24.07
C GLU A 52 -2.51 2.81 -24.81
N GLY A 53 -3.58 2.44 -24.09
CA GLY A 53 -4.80 1.91 -24.68
C GLY A 53 -4.70 0.41 -25.03
N VAL A 54 -5.55 -0.05 -25.93
CA VAL A 54 -5.56 -1.42 -26.46
C VAL A 54 -5.32 -1.32 -27.96
N HIS A 55 -4.08 -1.16 -28.39
CA HIS A 55 -3.77 -1.01 -29.81
C HIS A 55 -4.10 -2.29 -30.61
N PRO A 56 -4.65 -2.16 -31.84
CA PRO A 56 -5.17 -0.94 -32.50
C PRO A 56 -6.63 -0.60 -32.15
N PHE A 57 -7.28 -1.39 -31.30
CA PHE A 57 -8.73 -1.41 -31.09
C PHE A 57 -9.30 -0.22 -30.27
N LEU A 58 -8.60 0.21 -29.22
CA LEU A 58 -9.06 1.28 -28.31
C LEU A 58 -7.92 2.28 -28.05
N LYS A 59 -8.18 3.57 -28.27
CA LYS A 59 -7.28 4.65 -27.87
C LYS A 59 -7.27 4.79 -26.34
N PRO A 60 -6.15 5.24 -25.74
CA PRO A 60 -6.12 5.51 -24.31
C PRO A 60 -7.14 6.62 -23.96
N PRO A 61 -7.81 6.53 -22.79
CA PRO A 61 -8.69 7.59 -22.33
C PRO A 61 -7.89 8.87 -22.04
N PRO A 62 -8.53 10.05 -22.07
CA PRO A 62 -7.88 11.28 -21.65
C PRO A 62 -7.31 11.19 -20.23
N LEU A 63 -6.20 11.87 -19.95
CA LEU A 63 -5.52 11.79 -18.65
C LEU A 63 -6.44 12.12 -17.45
N TRP A 64 -7.38 13.06 -17.64
CA TRP A 64 -8.35 13.46 -16.62
C TRP A 64 -9.40 12.37 -16.31
N VAL A 65 -9.53 11.35 -17.16
CA VAL A 65 -10.32 10.13 -16.92
C VAL A 65 -9.42 9.01 -16.39
N ALA A 66 -8.27 8.81 -17.04
CA ALA A 66 -7.31 7.75 -16.71
C ALA A 66 -6.83 7.83 -15.26
N LEU A 67 -6.40 9.02 -14.82
CA LEU A 67 -5.84 9.22 -13.49
C LEU A 67 -6.86 8.95 -12.37
N PRO A 68 -8.10 9.49 -12.39
CA PRO A 68 -9.10 9.12 -11.39
C PRO A 68 -9.45 7.63 -11.36
N LEU A 69 -9.59 6.97 -12.51
CA LEU A 69 -9.85 5.53 -12.57
C LEU A 69 -8.71 4.73 -11.93
N PHE A 70 -7.47 5.06 -12.30
CA PHE A 70 -6.28 4.49 -11.69
C PHE A 70 -6.26 4.73 -10.18
N LEU A 71 -6.52 5.95 -9.71
CA LEU A 71 -6.53 6.28 -8.29
C LEU A 71 -7.62 5.52 -7.53
N VAL A 72 -8.78 5.27 -8.12
CA VAL A 72 -9.82 4.44 -7.48
C VAL A 72 -9.31 3.00 -7.31
N ALA A 73 -8.77 2.39 -8.37
CA ALA A 73 -8.21 1.04 -8.30
C ALA A 73 -7.04 0.95 -7.30
N TRP A 74 -6.15 1.95 -7.34
CA TRP A 74 -5.04 2.10 -6.41
C TRP A 74 -5.50 2.18 -4.96
N GLN A 75 -6.54 2.95 -4.66
CA GLN A 75 -7.04 3.08 -3.30
C GLN A 75 -7.72 1.79 -2.82
N VAL A 76 -8.40 1.05 -3.70
CA VAL A 76 -8.91 -0.30 -3.36
C VAL A 76 -7.75 -1.21 -2.97
N MET A 77 -6.66 -1.23 -3.74
CA MET A 77 -5.45 -2.01 -3.42
C MET A 77 -4.81 -1.57 -2.09
N VAL A 78 -4.68 -0.26 -1.85
CA VAL A 78 -4.15 0.29 -0.59
C VAL A 78 -5.04 -0.12 0.60
N VAL A 79 -6.37 -0.09 0.44
CA VAL A 79 -7.31 -0.54 1.48
C VAL A 79 -7.19 -2.05 1.70
N ALA A 80 -7.04 -2.84 0.64
CA ALA A 80 -6.89 -4.29 0.75
C ALA A 80 -5.61 -4.69 1.49
N MET A 81 -4.48 -4.03 1.21
CA MET A 81 -3.16 -4.48 1.71
C MET A 81 -2.59 -3.63 2.84
N MET A 82 -2.65 -2.30 2.71
CA MET A 82 -1.93 -1.40 3.61
C MET A 82 -2.74 -1.05 4.85
N LEU A 83 -4.07 -0.92 4.72
CA LEU A 83 -4.95 -0.68 5.85
C LEU A 83 -4.89 -1.79 6.93
N PRO A 84 -4.83 -3.10 6.58
CA PRO A 84 -4.56 -4.17 7.55
C PRO A 84 -3.34 -3.90 8.43
N SER A 85 -2.23 -3.47 7.84
CA SER A 85 -0.99 -3.21 8.58
C SER A 85 -1.09 -2.03 9.56
N SER A 86 -2.04 -1.12 9.32
CA SER A 86 -2.31 0.04 10.19
C SER A 86 -3.43 -0.21 11.21
N LEU A 87 -4.02 -1.40 11.25
CA LEU A 87 -5.10 -1.74 12.19
C LEU A 87 -4.74 -1.48 13.67
N PRO A 88 -3.51 -1.77 14.16
CA PRO A 88 -3.15 -1.43 15.53
C PRO A 88 -3.30 0.07 15.85
N MET A 89 -2.84 0.94 14.95
CA MET A 89 -2.95 2.39 15.08
C MET A 89 -4.41 2.87 14.97
N VAL A 90 -5.17 2.34 14.00
CA VAL A 90 -6.60 2.66 13.83
C VAL A 90 -7.40 2.30 15.08
N ARG A 91 -7.11 1.15 15.70
CA ARG A 91 -7.74 0.69 16.94
C ARG A 91 -7.41 1.61 18.12
N LEU A 92 -6.15 1.98 18.31
CA LEU A 92 -5.74 2.91 19.36
C LEU A 92 -6.40 4.29 19.17
N PHE A 93 -6.43 4.79 17.93
CA PHE A 93 -7.06 6.06 17.62
C PHE A 93 -8.58 6.04 17.85
N ARG A 94 -9.27 4.93 17.54
CA ARG A 94 -10.70 4.75 17.86
C ARG A 94 -10.95 4.90 19.36
N VAL A 95 -10.16 4.23 20.20
CA VAL A 95 -10.29 4.33 21.67
C VAL A 95 -10.02 5.75 22.15
N ALA A 96 -8.97 6.39 21.62
CA ALA A 96 -8.63 7.76 21.98
C ALA A 96 -9.66 8.80 21.51
N SER A 97 -10.44 8.51 20.46
CA SER A 97 -11.40 9.45 19.87
C SER A 97 -12.87 9.18 20.24
N ILE A 98 -13.20 8.05 20.90
CA ILE A 98 -14.60 7.63 21.15
C ILE A 98 -15.43 8.62 21.96
N ARG A 99 -14.79 9.41 22.84
CA ARG A 99 -15.44 10.43 23.67
C ARG A 99 -15.46 11.83 23.04
N GLN A 100 -14.97 11.98 21.82
CA GLN A 100 -15.03 13.28 21.12
C GLN A 100 -16.43 13.50 20.52
N PRO A 101 -16.84 14.77 20.31
CA PRO A 101 -18.02 15.07 19.50
C PRO A 101 -17.89 14.47 18.09
N ARG A 102 -18.95 13.79 17.62
CA ARG A 102 -19.01 13.16 16.29
C ARG A 102 -17.81 12.22 16.01
N PRO A 103 -17.62 11.16 16.82
CA PRO A 103 -16.42 10.31 16.77
C PRO A 103 -16.23 9.62 15.41
N ALA A 104 -17.31 9.29 14.70
CA ALA A 104 -17.25 8.72 13.35
C ALA A 104 -16.58 9.67 12.34
N ILE A 105 -16.87 10.98 12.39
CA ILE A 105 -16.26 11.98 11.50
C ILE A 105 -14.78 12.15 11.84
N VAL A 106 -14.43 12.16 13.12
CA VAL A 106 -13.04 12.25 13.59
C VAL A 106 -12.23 11.04 13.12
N GLN A 107 -12.78 9.83 13.24
CA GLN A 107 -12.15 8.59 12.75
C GLN A 107 -12.03 8.56 11.22
N GLY A 108 -13.08 8.99 10.51
CA GLY A 108 -13.06 9.15 9.06
C GLY A 108 -11.99 10.14 8.61
N ALA A 109 -11.79 11.25 9.32
CA ALA A 109 -10.76 12.23 9.00
C ALA A 109 -9.33 11.67 9.15
N PHE A 110 -9.09 10.82 10.15
CA PHE A 110 -7.81 10.10 10.25
C PHE A 110 -7.57 9.20 9.04
N LEU A 111 -8.57 8.38 8.67
CA LEU A 111 -8.47 7.50 7.50
C LEU A 111 -8.31 8.29 6.20
N ALA A 112 -9.02 9.41 6.05
CA ALA A 112 -8.90 10.30 4.89
C ALA A 112 -7.48 10.88 4.79
N GLY A 113 -6.87 11.30 5.89
CA GLY A 113 -5.50 11.80 5.91
C GLY A 113 -4.49 10.73 5.51
N TYR A 114 -4.68 9.50 5.99
CA TYR A 114 -3.88 8.33 5.61
C TYR A 114 -4.00 8.01 4.12
N LEU A 115 -5.23 7.91 3.62
CA LEU A 115 -5.54 7.60 2.23
C LEU A 115 -5.10 8.72 1.27
N ALA A 116 -5.12 9.98 1.69
CA ALA A 116 -4.62 11.09 0.88
C ALA A 116 -3.12 11.00 0.60
N VAL A 117 -2.31 10.55 1.57
CA VAL A 117 -0.87 10.34 1.36
C VAL A 117 -0.61 9.22 0.36
N TRP A 118 -1.33 8.09 0.52
CA TRP A 118 -1.26 6.97 -0.42
C TRP A 118 -1.76 7.33 -1.82
N GLY A 119 -2.82 8.12 -1.93
CA GLY A 119 -3.34 8.61 -3.21
C GLY A 119 -2.35 9.57 -3.89
N GLY A 120 -1.70 10.45 -3.12
CA GLY A 120 -0.63 11.30 -3.64
C GLY A 120 0.55 10.49 -4.19
N PHE A 121 0.96 9.44 -3.48
CA PHE A 121 2.00 8.52 -3.98
C PHE A 121 1.55 7.75 -5.22
N GLY A 122 0.31 7.27 -5.27
CA GLY A 122 -0.25 6.62 -6.47
C GLY A 122 -0.23 7.57 -7.68
N ALA A 123 -0.63 8.84 -7.50
CA ALA A 123 -0.58 9.83 -8.58
C ALA A 123 0.85 10.06 -9.07
N LEU A 124 1.82 10.15 -8.16
CA LEU A 124 3.24 10.26 -8.52
C LEU A 124 3.74 9.03 -9.28
N ALA A 125 3.38 7.82 -8.82
CA ALA A 125 3.72 6.58 -9.49
C ALA A 125 3.14 6.52 -10.91
N PHE A 126 1.89 6.91 -11.10
CA PHE A 126 1.25 6.97 -12.42
C PHE A 126 1.92 7.98 -13.37
N VAL A 127 2.28 9.17 -12.87
CA VAL A 127 3.00 10.17 -13.68
C VAL A 127 4.40 9.68 -14.05
N GLN A 128 5.10 9.04 -13.11
CA GLN A 128 6.40 8.43 -13.38
C GLN A 128 6.29 7.32 -14.42
N ASP A 129 5.24 6.51 -14.34
CA ASP A 129 4.96 5.42 -15.26
C ASP A 129 4.73 5.91 -16.70
N ILE A 130 4.00 7.02 -16.89
CA ILE A 130 3.89 7.68 -18.19
C ILE A 130 5.29 8.05 -18.75
N GLY A 131 6.18 8.52 -17.88
CA GLY A 131 7.56 8.83 -18.26
C GLY A 131 8.37 7.60 -18.67
N ILE A 132 8.19 6.48 -17.96
CA ILE A 132 8.83 5.19 -18.28
C ILE A 132 8.34 4.67 -19.63
N HIS A 133 7.04 4.67 -19.89
CA HIS A 133 6.49 4.24 -21.18
C HIS A 133 7.05 5.07 -22.34
N ARG A 134 7.10 6.41 -22.20
CA ARG A 134 7.74 7.27 -23.20
C ARG A 134 9.22 6.96 -23.42
N LEU A 135 9.95 6.63 -22.34
CA LEU A 135 11.36 6.26 -22.45
C LEU A 135 11.54 4.93 -23.20
N VAL A 136 10.67 3.95 -22.94
CA VAL A 136 10.61 2.66 -23.65
C VAL A 136 10.33 2.88 -25.13
N ASP A 137 9.33 3.70 -25.47
CA ASP A 137 8.97 4.04 -26.85
C ASP A 137 10.13 4.67 -27.64
N HIS A 138 10.93 5.50 -26.98
CA HIS A 138 12.07 6.18 -27.59
C HIS A 138 13.37 5.34 -27.56
N THR A 139 13.40 4.22 -26.84
CA THR A 139 14.60 3.41 -26.63
C THR A 139 14.35 1.95 -27.03
N PRO A 140 14.51 1.58 -28.32
CA PRO A 140 14.22 0.23 -28.81
C PRO A 140 14.92 -0.89 -28.03
N TRP A 141 16.13 -0.62 -27.52
CA TRP A 141 16.85 -1.57 -26.67
C TRP A 141 16.07 -1.91 -25.39
N LEU A 142 15.45 -0.93 -24.73
CA LEU A 142 14.69 -1.16 -23.50
C LEU A 142 13.37 -1.89 -23.79
N ALA A 143 12.73 -1.60 -24.93
CA ALA A 143 11.55 -2.33 -25.39
C ALA A 143 11.85 -3.82 -25.65
N LEU A 144 13.06 -4.17 -26.07
CA LEU A 144 13.52 -5.56 -26.22
C LEU A 144 13.92 -6.22 -24.90
N HIS A 145 14.06 -5.46 -23.80
CA HIS A 145 14.51 -5.94 -22.50
C HIS A 145 13.57 -5.53 -21.35
N PRO A 146 12.26 -5.82 -21.43
CA PRO A 146 11.26 -5.36 -20.46
C PRO A 146 11.53 -5.86 -19.02
N TRP A 147 12.24 -6.99 -18.88
CA TRP A 147 12.63 -7.54 -17.57
C TRP A 147 13.57 -6.62 -16.77
N ILE A 148 14.25 -5.65 -17.41
CA ILE A 148 15.10 -4.68 -16.73
C ILE A 148 14.30 -3.79 -15.79
N ILE A 149 13.07 -3.41 -16.18
CA ILE A 149 12.20 -2.56 -15.38
C ILE A 149 11.78 -3.30 -14.11
N GLY A 150 11.29 -4.53 -14.27
CA GLY A 150 10.89 -5.39 -13.14
C GLY A 150 12.08 -5.78 -12.24
N GLY A 151 13.21 -6.17 -12.83
CA GLY A 151 14.45 -6.49 -12.12
C GLY A 151 15.02 -5.29 -11.37
N GLY A 152 14.95 -4.09 -11.97
CA GLY A 152 15.33 -2.83 -11.34
C GLY A 152 14.42 -2.46 -10.16
N ALA A 153 13.11 -2.68 -10.28
CA ALA A 153 12.18 -2.48 -9.18
C ALA A 153 12.46 -3.46 -8.02
N LEU A 154 12.73 -4.73 -8.30
CA LEU A 154 13.15 -5.72 -7.30
C LEU A 154 14.48 -5.33 -6.64
N ALA A 155 15.47 -4.90 -7.42
CA ALA A 155 16.76 -4.45 -6.90
C ALA A 155 16.61 -3.25 -5.98
N LEU A 156 15.82 -2.25 -6.40
CA LEU A 156 15.50 -1.06 -5.61
C LEU A 156 14.82 -1.45 -4.29
N ALA A 157 13.81 -2.30 -4.35
CA ALA A 157 13.09 -2.75 -3.16
C ALA A 157 13.98 -3.57 -2.23
N GLY A 158 14.80 -4.46 -2.77
CA GLY A 158 15.76 -5.26 -2.02
C GLY A 158 16.84 -4.41 -1.34
N ALA A 159 17.41 -3.43 -2.02
CA ALA A 159 18.35 -2.48 -1.43
C ALA A 159 17.67 -1.60 -0.38
N PHE A 160 16.44 -1.16 -0.64
CA PHE A 160 15.65 -0.33 0.27
C PHE A 160 15.37 -1.02 1.61
N GLN A 161 15.27 -2.36 1.63
CA GLN A 161 15.09 -3.16 2.85
C GLN A 161 16.20 -2.95 3.88
N PHE A 162 17.42 -2.64 3.45
CA PHE A 162 18.58 -2.39 4.32
C PHE A 162 18.79 -0.91 4.65
N SER A 163 17.89 -0.02 4.20
CA SER A 163 18.07 1.41 4.37
C SER A 163 17.71 1.88 5.78
N GLY A 164 18.49 2.85 6.29
CA GLY A 164 18.17 3.52 7.56
C GLY A 164 16.85 4.30 7.51
N LEU A 165 16.38 4.70 6.31
CA LEU A 165 15.05 5.31 6.14
C LEU A 165 13.94 4.30 6.45
N LYS A 166 14.02 3.09 5.89
CA LYS A 166 13.05 2.03 6.16
C LYS A 166 12.99 1.74 7.67
N GLU A 167 14.15 1.53 8.28
CA GLU A 167 14.24 1.19 9.71
C GLU A 167 13.56 2.25 10.59
N ARG A 168 13.87 3.54 10.37
CA ARG A 168 13.23 4.65 11.10
C ARG A 168 11.72 4.68 10.91
N CYS A 169 11.24 4.58 9.67
CA CYS A 169 9.81 4.60 9.38
C CYS A 169 9.07 3.36 9.93
N LEU A 170 9.72 2.20 9.91
CA LEU A 170 9.15 0.94 10.37
C LEU A 170 9.06 0.90 11.90
N SER A 171 10.05 1.46 12.60
CA SER A 171 10.02 1.63 14.05
C SER A 171 8.81 2.44 14.52
N GLU A 172 8.51 3.56 13.85
CA GLU A 172 7.30 4.36 14.14
C GLU A 172 6.00 3.56 13.89
N CYS A 173 5.96 2.77 12.82
CA CYS A 173 4.79 1.94 12.50
C CYS A 173 4.55 0.81 13.53
N ARG A 174 5.62 0.28 14.13
CA ARG A 174 5.56 -0.80 15.13
C ARG A 174 5.20 -0.34 16.53
N HIS A 175 5.40 0.95 16.83
CA HIS A 175 5.13 1.53 18.14
C HIS A 175 3.97 2.55 18.11
N PRO A 176 2.76 2.14 17.66
CA PRO A 176 1.66 3.07 17.40
C PRO A 176 1.16 3.79 18.68
N GLY A 177 1.40 3.21 19.87
CA GLY A 177 1.08 3.86 21.14
C GLY A 177 1.95 5.09 21.42
N ALA A 178 3.27 4.96 21.25
CA ALA A 178 4.20 6.08 21.42
C ALA A 178 3.92 7.18 20.38
N PHE A 179 3.74 6.78 19.11
CA PHE A 179 3.38 7.67 18.03
C PHE A 179 2.09 8.46 18.32
N LEU A 180 1.05 7.76 18.78
CA LEU A 180 -0.23 8.39 19.13
C LEU A 180 -0.05 9.40 20.27
N LEU A 181 0.66 9.05 21.34
CA LEU A 181 0.91 9.97 22.47
C LEU A 181 1.64 11.25 22.04
N GLN A 182 2.63 11.13 21.14
CA GLN A 182 3.42 12.26 20.68
C GLN A 182 2.68 13.20 19.72
N HIS A 183 1.70 12.70 18.97
CA HIS A 183 1.11 13.43 17.84
C HIS A 183 -0.40 13.63 17.93
N TYR A 184 -1.07 13.04 18.90
CA TYR A 184 -2.50 13.15 19.05
C TYR A 184 -2.94 14.59 19.33
N ARG A 185 -3.94 15.03 18.58
CA ARG A 185 -4.70 16.26 18.84
C ARG A 185 -6.18 15.97 18.67
N ARG A 186 -7.02 16.60 19.50
CA ARG A 186 -8.47 16.49 19.40
C ARG A 186 -9.01 17.22 18.16
N GLY A 187 -10.20 16.82 17.72
CA GLY A 187 -10.92 17.41 16.60
C GLY A 187 -10.57 16.81 15.24
N VAL A 188 -11.41 17.11 14.24
CA VAL A 188 -11.31 16.61 12.86
C VAL A 188 -9.97 16.98 12.21
N SER A 189 -9.51 18.23 12.37
CA SER A 189 -8.23 18.69 11.83
C SER A 189 -7.03 17.98 12.49
N GLY A 190 -7.10 17.75 13.80
CA GLY A 190 -6.10 16.97 14.53
C GLY A 190 -6.02 15.52 14.04
N ALA A 191 -7.18 14.89 13.84
CA ALA A 191 -7.28 13.55 13.29
C ALA A 191 -6.71 13.43 11.87
N PHE A 192 -7.07 14.35 10.98
CA PHE A 192 -6.55 14.37 9.60
C PHE A 192 -5.03 14.56 9.57
N ARG A 193 -4.49 15.46 10.39
CA ARG A 193 -3.04 15.67 10.52
C ARG A 193 -2.33 14.43 11.04
N LEU A 194 -2.90 13.75 12.05
CA LEU A 194 -2.37 12.51 12.58
C LEU A 194 -2.38 11.41 11.52
N GLY A 195 -3.47 11.27 10.78
CA GLY A 195 -3.63 10.32 9.67
C GLY A 195 -2.60 10.54 8.56
N ARG A 196 -2.40 11.81 8.16
CA ARG A 196 -1.36 12.17 7.19
C ARG A 196 0.05 11.82 7.67
N ARG A 197 0.38 12.15 8.93
CA ARG A 197 1.69 11.80 9.50
C ARG A 197 1.90 10.29 9.51
N HIS A 198 0.91 9.54 10.00
CA HIS A 198 0.95 8.06 9.98
C HIS A 198 1.09 7.53 8.55
N GLY A 199 0.36 8.10 7.59
CA GLY A 199 0.46 7.78 6.18
C GLY A 199 1.87 7.97 5.62
N VAL A 200 2.56 9.06 5.98
CA VAL A 200 3.94 9.32 5.54
C VAL A 200 4.92 8.26 6.08
N PHE A 201 4.83 7.88 7.36
CA PHE A 201 5.67 6.81 7.91
C PHE A 201 5.32 5.43 7.35
N CYS A 202 4.02 5.15 7.19
CA CYS A 202 3.54 3.90 6.61
C CYS A 202 4.00 3.74 5.15
N LEU A 203 3.92 4.81 4.35
CA LEU A 203 4.47 4.85 3.01
C LEU A 203 6.01 4.75 3.04
N GLY A 204 6.66 5.52 3.91
CA GLY A 204 8.11 5.57 4.04
C GLY A 204 8.75 4.22 4.32
N CYS A 205 8.11 3.30 5.03
CA CYS A 205 8.67 1.95 5.27
C CYS A 205 8.42 0.93 4.16
N CYS A 206 7.51 1.19 3.21
CA CYS A 206 7.13 0.19 2.21
C CYS A 206 6.88 0.71 0.79
N TRP A 207 7.20 1.97 0.48
CA TRP A 207 7.02 2.55 -0.86
C TRP A 207 7.73 1.73 -1.94
N ALA A 208 8.96 1.26 -1.69
CA ALA A 208 9.72 0.50 -2.68
C ALA A 208 9.10 -0.89 -2.95
N LEU A 209 8.59 -1.57 -1.90
CA LEU A 209 7.82 -2.80 -2.08
C LEU A 209 6.51 -2.54 -2.82
N MET A 210 5.88 -1.40 -2.58
CA MET A 210 4.69 -1.00 -3.33
C MET A 210 5.00 -0.79 -4.82
N LEU A 211 6.18 -0.27 -5.16
CA LEU A 211 6.59 -0.16 -6.57
C LEU A 211 6.77 -1.52 -7.24
N VAL A 212 7.20 -2.56 -6.50
CA VAL A 212 7.24 -3.93 -7.03
C VAL A 212 5.84 -4.45 -7.34
N VAL A 213 4.88 -4.24 -6.42
CA VAL A 213 3.47 -4.61 -6.66
C VAL A 213 2.91 -3.85 -7.87
N PHE A 214 3.21 -2.55 -7.97
CA PHE A 214 2.81 -1.71 -9.08
C PHE A 214 3.39 -2.20 -10.42
N ALA A 215 4.70 -2.46 -10.47
CA ALA A 215 5.41 -2.93 -11.66
C ALA A 215 4.98 -4.35 -12.09
N ALA A 216 4.67 -5.23 -11.14
CA ALA A 216 4.07 -6.54 -11.44
C ALA A 216 2.62 -6.44 -11.95
N GLY A 217 2.03 -5.24 -11.90
CA GLY A 217 0.65 -4.96 -12.24
C GLY A 217 -0.31 -5.31 -11.10
N VAL A 218 -1.32 -4.46 -10.91
CA VAL A 218 -2.44 -4.67 -9.96
C VAL A 218 -3.16 -6.01 -10.22
N ALA A 219 -2.99 -6.58 -11.42
CA ALA A 219 -3.59 -7.84 -11.82
C ALA A 219 -2.87 -9.10 -11.28
N ASN A 220 -1.67 -8.98 -10.70
CA ASN A 220 -1.01 -10.15 -10.12
C ASN A 220 -1.40 -10.33 -8.65
N LEU A 221 -2.55 -10.96 -8.43
CA LEU A 221 -3.11 -11.23 -7.10
C LEU A 221 -2.11 -12.01 -6.20
N TRP A 222 -1.25 -12.83 -6.80
CA TRP A 222 -0.21 -13.57 -6.07
C TRP A 222 0.84 -12.61 -5.48
N TRP A 223 1.44 -11.73 -6.30
CA TRP A 223 2.40 -10.73 -5.81
C TRP A 223 1.76 -9.77 -4.79
N MET A 224 0.51 -9.38 -5.05
CA MET A 224 -0.28 -8.57 -4.13
C MET A 224 -0.41 -9.26 -2.77
N ALA A 225 -0.82 -10.53 -2.73
CA ALA A 225 -0.96 -11.28 -1.48
C ALA A 225 0.38 -11.48 -0.76
N VAL A 226 1.42 -11.92 -1.48
CA VAL A 226 2.74 -12.22 -0.90
C VAL A 226 3.38 -10.96 -0.31
N LEU A 227 3.48 -9.88 -1.09
CA LEU A 227 4.10 -8.65 -0.61
C LEU A 227 3.22 -7.93 0.42
N GLY A 228 1.90 -8.03 0.31
CA GLY A 228 0.96 -7.55 1.33
C GLY A 228 1.17 -8.23 2.68
N CYS A 229 1.24 -9.56 2.68
CA CYS A 229 1.54 -10.35 3.87
C CYS A 229 2.92 -10.03 4.46
N LEU A 230 3.93 -9.89 3.60
CA LEU A 230 5.28 -9.48 4.02
C LEU A 230 5.24 -8.11 4.71
N MET A 231 4.68 -7.08 4.06
CA MET A 231 4.58 -5.73 4.64
C MET A 231 3.77 -5.70 5.93
N PHE A 232 2.68 -6.47 6.00
CA PHE A 232 1.90 -6.63 7.21
C PHE A 232 2.73 -7.25 8.34
N TYR A 233 3.43 -8.35 8.05
CA TYR A 233 4.26 -9.05 9.03
C TYR A 233 5.44 -8.19 9.48
N GLU A 234 6.08 -7.46 8.58
CA GLU A 234 7.13 -6.49 8.94
C GLU A 234 6.61 -5.43 9.90
N LYS A 235 5.34 -5.01 9.82
CA LYS A 235 4.77 -3.94 10.66
C LYS A 235 4.16 -4.43 11.97
N VAL A 236 3.71 -5.69 12.03
CA VAL A 236 2.91 -6.22 13.16
C VAL A 236 3.53 -7.46 13.80
N GLY A 237 4.38 -8.19 13.07
CA GLY A 237 4.99 -9.44 13.50
C GLY A 237 6.10 -9.24 14.54
N ARG A 238 6.24 -10.22 15.44
CA ARG A 238 7.24 -10.19 16.53
C ARG A 238 8.68 -10.24 16.02
N ALA A 239 8.91 -10.89 14.87
CA ALA A 239 10.22 -11.04 14.25
C ALA A 239 10.41 -10.11 13.04
N GLY A 240 9.66 -9.00 12.99
CA GLY A 240 9.72 -8.08 11.85
C GLY A 240 11.13 -7.53 11.57
N ASP A 241 11.94 -7.29 12.62
CA ASP A 241 13.33 -6.80 12.50
C ASP A 241 14.23 -7.76 11.74
N VAL A 242 13.94 -9.07 11.81
CA VAL A 242 14.67 -10.12 11.11
C VAL A 242 14.08 -10.35 9.72
N VAL A 243 12.75 -10.26 9.58
CA VAL A 243 12.08 -10.50 8.31
C VAL A 243 12.41 -9.44 7.26
N ALA A 244 12.54 -8.17 7.63
CA ALA A 244 12.90 -7.10 6.70
C ALA A 244 14.23 -7.35 5.95
N PRO A 245 15.38 -7.60 6.62
CA PRO A 245 16.64 -7.88 5.94
C PRO A 245 16.63 -9.21 5.17
N VAL A 246 15.95 -10.25 5.67
CA VAL A 246 15.79 -11.52 4.94
C VAL A 246 15.02 -11.30 3.64
N ALA A 247 13.91 -10.56 3.70
CA ALA A 247 13.15 -10.19 2.51
C ALA A 247 13.98 -9.33 1.55
N GLY A 248 14.82 -8.43 2.07
CA GLY A 248 15.81 -7.68 1.29
C GLY A 248 16.75 -8.59 0.50
N ALA A 249 17.36 -9.57 1.17
CA ALA A 249 18.25 -10.53 0.53
C ALA A 249 17.53 -11.37 -0.54
N VAL A 250 16.31 -11.83 -0.26
CA VAL A 250 15.49 -12.56 -1.22
C VAL A 250 15.14 -11.70 -2.44
N LEU A 251 14.73 -10.45 -2.25
CA LEU A 251 14.41 -9.53 -3.34
C LEU A 251 15.63 -9.21 -4.20
N LEU A 252 16.81 -9.02 -3.60
CA LEU A 252 18.05 -8.84 -4.35
C LEU A 252 18.44 -10.10 -5.13
N ALA A 253 18.29 -11.29 -4.54
CA ALA A 253 18.54 -12.54 -5.24
C ALA A 253 17.58 -12.71 -6.43
N LEU A 254 16.29 -12.42 -6.25
CA LEU A 254 15.31 -12.39 -7.32
C LEU A 254 15.67 -11.36 -8.39
N ALA A 255 16.11 -10.16 -8.01
CA ALA A 255 16.56 -9.15 -8.97
C ALA A 255 17.74 -9.64 -9.82
N VAL A 256 18.76 -10.26 -9.19
CA VAL A 256 19.89 -10.85 -9.90
C VAL A 256 19.43 -11.95 -10.84
N LEU A 257 18.54 -12.85 -10.39
CA LEU A 257 18.00 -13.91 -11.25
C LEU A 257 17.25 -13.35 -12.46
N VAL A 258 16.42 -12.33 -12.26
CA VAL A 258 15.66 -11.68 -13.35
C VAL A 258 16.57 -10.94 -14.32
N LEU A 259 17.57 -10.20 -13.80
CA LEU A 259 18.50 -9.41 -14.62
C LEU A 259 19.54 -10.28 -15.34
N ALA A 260 19.93 -11.42 -14.78
CA ALA A 260 20.87 -12.35 -15.40
C ALA A 260 20.26 -13.16 -16.55
N HIS A 261 18.93 -13.09 -16.73
CA HIS A 261 18.18 -13.77 -17.79
C HIS A 261 18.62 -15.24 -18.03
N PRO A 262 18.58 -16.11 -17.02
CA PRO A 262 18.81 -17.53 -17.27
C PRO A 262 17.75 -18.05 -18.24
N VAL A 263 18.22 -18.71 -19.31
CA VAL A 263 17.42 -19.26 -20.43
C VAL A 263 16.30 -20.23 -19.98
N TRP A 264 16.31 -20.64 -18.71
CA TRP A 264 15.36 -21.58 -18.09
C TRP A 264 14.29 -20.94 -17.19
N LEU A 265 14.22 -19.61 -17.03
CA LEU A 265 13.12 -18.98 -16.29
C LEU A 265 11.84 -18.98 -17.16
N PRO A 266 10.75 -19.64 -16.74
CA PRO A 266 9.46 -19.48 -17.38
C PRO A 266 9.04 -17.99 -17.34
N PRO A 267 8.21 -17.51 -18.28
CA PRO A 267 7.64 -16.16 -18.25
C PRO A 267 6.65 -16.02 -17.07
N LEU A 268 7.13 -16.02 -15.84
CA LEU A 268 6.37 -15.76 -14.61
C LEU A 268 6.26 -14.26 -14.30
N LEU A 269 7.00 -13.43 -15.04
CA LEU A 269 7.05 -11.97 -14.90
C LEU A 269 6.66 -11.22 -16.18
N GLY A 270 6.29 -11.93 -17.24
CA GLY A 270 5.73 -11.34 -18.47
C GLY A 270 4.22 -11.35 -18.39
N GLY A 271 3.64 -10.26 -17.89
CA GLY A 271 2.22 -9.93 -18.06
C GLY A 271 2.05 -8.90 -19.15
#